data_AF-A0A383DC83-F1
#
_entry.id   AF-A0A383DC83-F1
#
_cell.length_a   1.000
_cell.length_b   1.000
_cell.length_c   1.000
_cell.angle_alpha   90.00
_cell.angle_beta   90.00
_cell.angle_gamma   90.00
#
_symmetry.space_group_name_H-M   'P 1'
#
loop_
_entity.id
_entity.type
_entity.pdbx_description
1 polymer ?
#
loop_
_entity_poly.entity_id
_entity_poly.type
_entity_poly.pdbx_seq_one_letter_code
_entity_poly.pdbx_strand_id
1 'polypeptide(L)'
;VKKLLLILFYFSIFFSSCKEDETCPLTEHQDFLEKYLGDWEFSKYTSTSNPYGTSKDTTIWTGKITYGTLDSTLLIPFGPMYTEELKVNAIGEMSDFPAHYNYWTEGYFGVEVVANTILYIETTSGSPFQQTNQTINGQKIE
;
A
#
# COMPACT_ATOMS: atom_id res chain seq x y z
N VAL A 1 41.02 40.11 -27.91
CA VAL A 1 39.66 40.19 -28.50
C VAL A 1 39.11 38.78 -28.64
N LYS A 2 37.94 38.51 -28.03
CA LYS A 2 37.07 37.30 -28.10
C LYS A 2 37.69 35.99 -27.55
N LYS A 3 37.59 35.71 -26.25
CA LYS A 3 36.45 35.12 -25.47
C LYS A 3 36.08 33.70 -25.91
N LEU A 4 36.70 32.74 -25.22
CA LEU A 4 36.32 31.35 -25.04
C LEU A 4 35.06 31.31 -24.16
N LEU A 5 33.94 30.80 -24.67
CA LEU A 5 32.69 30.70 -23.90
C LEU A 5 32.62 29.32 -23.25
N LEU A 6 32.93 29.28 -21.95
CA LEU A 6 32.60 28.19 -21.03
C LEU A 6 31.07 28.15 -20.87
N ILE A 7 30.43 27.07 -21.29
CA ILE A 7 29.05 26.75 -20.88
C ILE A 7 29.16 25.59 -19.88
N LEU A 8 29.37 25.95 -18.62
CA LEU A 8 29.15 25.07 -17.47
C LEU A 8 27.69 25.28 -17.07
N PHE A 9 26.84 24.35 -17.50
CA PHE A 9 25.45 24.31 -17.08
C PHE A 9 25.41 23.99 -15.59
N TYR A 10 24.96 24.98 -14.82
CA TYR A 10 24.62 24.90 -13.40
C TYR A 10 23.59 23.78 -13.18
N PHE A 11 24.04 22.62 -12.74
CA PHE A 11 23.17 21.61 -12.12
C PHE A 11 23.20 21.86 -10.61
N SER A 12 22.45 22.88 -10.18
CA SER A 12 22.19 23.16 -8.76
C SER A 12 20.85 22.54 -8.41
N ILE A 13 20.85 21.26 -8.06
CA ILE A 13 19.70 20.63 -7.40
C ILE A 13 20.22 20.08 -6.07
N PHE A 14 19.82 20.78 -5.02
CA PHE A 14 19.83 20.44 -3.60
C PHE A 14 20.37 19.05 -3.22
N PHE A 15 21.68 18.96 -2.98
CA PHE A 15 22.16 18.02 -1.97
C PHE A 15 21.88 18.67 -0.62
N SER A 16 20.74 18.34 -0.01
CA SER A 16 20.52 18.62 1.40
C SER A 16 21.56 17.83 2.19
N SER A 17 22.55 18.56 2.68
CA SER A 17 23.57 18.07 3.59
C SER A 17 22.93 17.90 4.96
N CYS A 18 22.62 16.67 5.35
CA CYS A 18 22.35 16.39 6.77
C CYS A 18 23.69 16.45 7.50
N LYS A 19 23.86 17.48 8.33
CA LYS A 19 24.96 17.56 9.30
C LYS A 19 24.72 16.53 10.40
N GLU A 20 25.77 15.80 10.74
CA GLU A 20 25.85 14.94 11.92
C GLU A 20 25.88 15.80 13.20
N ASP A 21 24.74 16.36 13.59
CA ASP A 21 24.38 16.66 14.98
C ASP A 21 22.99 17.31 14.96
N GLU A 22 22.16 16.96 15.93
CA GLU A 22 20.72 17.26 16.04
C GLU A 22 19.83 16.24 15.31
N THR A 23 19.34 15.28 16.10
CA THR A 23 18.10 14.51 15.91
C THR A 23 17.35 14.81 14.62
N CYS A 24 17.59 14.01 13.56
CA CYS A 24 16.59 13.84 12.51
C CYS A 24 15.29 13.44 13.20
N PRO A 25 14.21 14.22 13.08
CA PRO A 25 12.99 13.89 13.78
C PRO A 25 12.43 12.63 13.10
N LEU A 26 12.35 11.54 13.85
CA LEU A 26 11.67 10.30 13.48
C LEU A 26 10.17 10.51 13.13
N THR A 27 9.67 11.75 13.16
CA THR A 27 8.27 12.12 12.92
C THR A 27 7.88 12.12 11.45
N GLU A 28 8.79 12.25 10.48
CA GLU A 28 8.42 12.19 9.05
C GLU A 28 7.98 10.78 8.61
N HIS A 29 8.43 9.72 9.30
CA HIS A 29 8.08 8.35 8.93
C HIS A 29 6.64 7.96 9.32
N GLN A 30 5.96 8.68 10.20
CA GLN A 30 4.57 8.39 10.56
C GLN A 30 3.57 9.25 9.76
N ASP A 31 4.00 10.45 9.34
CA ASP A 31 3.18 11.45 8.64
C ASP A 31 2.61 10.93 7.31
N PHE A 32 3.35 10.06 6.61
CA PHE A 32 2.90 9.58 5.29
C PHE A 32 1.76 8.55 5.37
N LEU A 33 1.51 7.94 6.54
CA LEU A 33 0.42 6.97 6.71
C LEU A 33 -0.93 7.66 6.92
N GLU A 34 -0.94 8.89 7.46
CA GLU A 34 -2.15 9.62 7.82
C GLU A 34 -3.12 9.79 6.65
N LYS A 35 -2.59 9.99 5.43
CA LYS A 35 -3.41 10.09 4.21
C LYS A 35 -4.26 8.84 3.94
N TYR A 36 -3.88 7.68 4.45
CA TYR A 36 -4.59 6.42 4.22
C TYR A 36 -5.63 6.10 5.29
N LEU A 37 -5.57 6.76 6.44
CA LEU A 37 -6.50 6.53 7.55
C LEU A 37 -7.90 7.06 7.25
N GLY A 38 -8.92 6.39 7.78
CA GLY A 38 -10.31 6.82 7.68
C GLY A 38 -11.24 5.72 7.20
N ASP A 39 -12.45 6.11 6.81
CA ASP A 39 -13.48 5.22 6.30
C ASP A 39 -13.31 4.98 4.80
N TRP A 40 -13.57 3.75 4.36
CA TRP A 40 -13.35 3.27 3.00
C TRP A 40 -14.48 2.34 2.58
N GLU A 41 -14.83 2.38 1.29
CA GLU A 41 -15.65 1.37 0.64
C GLU A 41 -14.73 0.38 -0.08
N PHE A 42 -14.93 -0.91 0.16
CA PHE A 42 -14.14 -1.99 -0.39
C PHE A 42 -14.99 -2.91 -1.26
N SER A 43 -14.36 -3.47 -2.29
CA SER A 43 -14.87 -4.60 -3.04
C SER A 43 -13.80 -5.69 -3.10
N LYS A 44 -14.21 -6.94 -2.89
CA LYS A 44 -13.34 -8.11 -3.02
C LYS A 44 -13.90 -9.04 -4.04
N TYR A 45 -13.09 -9.35 -5.04
CA TYR A 45 -13.28 -10.49 -5.91
C TYR A 45 -12.51 -11.67 -5.34
N THR A 46 -13.15 -12.83 -5.22
CA THR A 46 -12.49 -14.09 -4.80
C THR A 46 -12.74 -15.14 -5.87
N SER A 47 -11.69 -15.87 -6.25
CA SER A 47 -11.76 -17.00 -7.15
C SER A 47 -11.04 -18.18 -6.52
N THR A 48 -11.75 -19.29 -6.31
CA THR A 48 -11.15 -20.54 -5.81
C THR A 48 -11.23 -21.60 -6.89
N SER A 49 -10.10 -22.20 -7.23
CA SER A 49 -9.99 -23.28 -8.21
C SER A 49 -9.53 -24.58 -7.54
N ASN A 50 -10.11 -25.71 -7.96
CA ASN A 50 -9.73 -27.05 -7.54
C ASN A 50 -10.01 -28.07 -8.68
N PRO A 51 -9.61 -29.35 -8.55
CA PRO A 51 -9.82 -30.37 -9.58
C PRO A 51 -11.28 -30.60 -10.01
N TYR A 52 -12.25 -30.17 -9.19
CA TYR A 52 -13.67 -30.37 -9.43
C TYR A 52 -14.37 -29.12 -9.98
N GLY A 53 -13.68 -27.97 -10.03
CA GLY A 53 -14.20 -26.75 -10.64
C GLY A 53 -13.63 -25.46 -10.05
N THR A 54 -14.17 -24.34 -10.53
CA THR A 54 -13.83 -23.00 -10.06
C THR A 54 -15.07 -22.31 -9.52
N SER A 55 -15.00 -21.80 -8.31
CA SER A 55 -16.00 -20.89 -7.73
C SER A 55 -15.49 -19.45 -7.77
N LYS A 56 -16.44 -18.51 -7.88
CA LYS A 56 -16.17 -17.07 -7.89
C LYS A 56 -17.19 -16.37 -7.02
N ASP A 57 -16.75 -15.38 -6.27
CA ASP A 57 -17.60 -14.56 -5.43
C ASP A 57 -17.16 -13.09 -5.45
N THR A 58 -18.09 -12.19 -5.16
CA THR A 58 -17.80 -10.76 -5.01
C THR A 58 -18.52 -10.22 -3.79
N THR A 59 -17.79 -9.54 -2.94
CA THR A 59 -18.31 -8.94 -1.70
C THR A 59 -17.97 -7.46 -1.68
N ILE A 60 -18.93 -6.62 -1.26
CA ILE A 60 -18.74 -5.19 -1.06
C ILE A 60 -19.03 -4.89 0.41
N TRP A 61 -18.20 -4.05 1.04
CA TRP A 61 -18.39 -3.62 2.42
C TRP A 61 -17.69 -2.29 2.69
N THR A 62 -18.11 -1.60 3.75
CA THR A 62 -17.39 -0.44 4.27
C THR A 62 -16.53 -0.85 5.45
N GLY A 63 -15.37 -0.24 5.60
CA GLY A 63 -14.48 -0.48 6.73
C GLY A 63 -13.56 0.71 7.00
N LYS A 64 -12.81 0.64 8.10
CA LYS A 64 -11.90 1.71 8.53
C LYS A 64 -10.46 1.23 8.47
N ILE A 65 -9.60 2.00 7.82
CA ILE A 65 -8.14 1.81 7.90
C ILE A 65 -7.62 2.57 9.11
N THR A 66 -6.87 1.89 9.97
CA THR A 66 -6.25 2.45 11.18
C THR A 66 -4.76 2.13 11.23
N TYR A 67 -4.04 2.76 12.15
CA TYR A 67 -2.67 2.34 12.47
C TYR A 67 -2.62 0.86 12.90
N GLY A 68 -1.54 0.19 12.52
CA GLY A 68 -1.18 -1.14 13.00
C GLY A 68 -0.39 -1.10 14.30
N THR A 69 0.24 -2.23 14.63
CA THR A 69 1.02 -2.42 15.85
C THR A 69 2.41 -1.80 15.77
N LEU A 70 2.94 -1.58 14.56
CA LEU A 70 4.22 -0.91 14.30
C LEU A 70 4.05 0.41 13.54
N ASP A 71 5.02 1.31 13.68
CA ASP A 71 5.01 2.65 13.05
C ASP A 71 4.92 2.65 11.52
N SER A 72 5.19 1.52 10.86
CA SER A 72 5.12 1.37 9.40
C SER A 72 4.00 0.44 8.93
N THR A 73 2.99 0.21 9.78
CA THR A 73 1.92 -0.76 9.50
C THR A 73 0.54 -0.12 9.60
N LEU A 74 -0.40 -0.64 8.81
CA LEU A 74 -1.81 -0.30 8.84
C LEU A 74 -2.65 -1.56 9.04
N LEU A 75 -3.74 -1.44 9.80
CA LEU A 75 -4.82 -2.42 9.81
C LEU A 75 -5.79 -2.10 8.68
N ILE A 76 -5.90 -3.01 7.72
CA ILE A 76 -6.70 -2.86 6.51
C ILE A 76 -7.81 -3.93 6.50
N PRO A 77 -9.08 -3.54 6.33
CA PRO A 77 -10.18 -4.49 6.14
C PRO A 77 -9.98 -5.36 4.88
N PHE A 78 -9.90 -6.68 5.07
CA PHE A 78 -9.86 -7.69 4.00
C PHE A 78 -11.20 -8.38 3.78
N GLY A 79 -12.17 -8.10 4.64
CA GLY A 79 -13.56 -8.49 4.49
C GLY A 79 -14.44 -7.80 5.55
N PRO A 80 -15.75 -8.08 5.54
CA PRO A 80 -16.70 -7.43 6.46
C PRO A 80 -16.40 -7.63 7.96
N MET A 81 -15.67 -8.70 8.31
CA MET A 81 -15.37 -9.07 9.70
C MET A 81 -13.89 -9.39 9.91
N TYR A 82 -13.03 -9.04 8.95
CA TYR A 82 -11.63 -9.44 8.96
C TYR A 82 -10.71 -8.31 8.50
N THR A 83 -9.64 -8.09 9.25
CA THR A 83 -8.61 -7.09 8.98
C THR A 83 -7.24 -7.76 8.97
N GLU A 84 -6.40 -7.36 8.03
CA GLU A 84 -4.99 -7.74 7.98
C GLU A 84 -4.13 -6.55 8.38
N GLU A 85 -2.99 -6.83 9.00
CA GLU A 85 -1.96 -5.85 9.23
C GLU A 85 -0.96 -5.90 8.07
N LEU A 86 -0.77 -4.78 7.36
CA LEU A 86 0.18 -4.71 6.25
C LEU A 86 1.24 -3.66 6.56
N LYS A 87 2.49 -3.96 6.20
CA LYS A 87 3.56 -2.98 6.18
C LYS A 87 3.41 -2.10 4.95
N VAL A 88 3.48 -0.79 5.15
CA VAL A 88 3.34 0.21 4.09
C VAL A 88 4.61 1.05 4.02
N ASN A 89 5.13 1.28 2.81
CA ASN A 89 6.28 2.17 2.61
C ASN A 89 5.84 3.58 2.17
N ALA A 90 6.79 4.51 2.14
CA ALA A 90 6.53 5.93 1.87
C ALA A 90 5.86 6.20 0.50
N ILE A 91 6.08 5.31 -0.48
CA ILE A 91 5.48 5.40 -1.82
C ILE A 91 4.12 4.67 -1.93
N GLY A 92 3.66 4.05 -0.85
CA GLY A 92 2.34 3.42 -0.74
C GLY A 92 2.29 1.94 -1.11
N GLU A 93 3.42 1.29 -1.38
CA GLU A 93 3.47 -0.16 -1.58
C GLU A 93 3.24 -0.89 -0.25
N MET A 94 2.55 -2.03 -0.34
CA MET A 94 2.16 -2.86 0.78
C MET A 94 2.73 -4.27 0.66
N SER A 95 3.06 -4.83 1.82
CA SER A 95 3.51 -6.21 1.98
C SER A 95 2.99 -6.79 3.31
N ASP A 96 2.90 -8.12 3.39
CA ASP A 96 2.41 -8.83 4.57
C ASP A 96 3.17 -8.50 5.87
N PHE A 97 2.44 -8.44 6.98
CA PHE A 97 3.03 -8.34 8.32
C PHE A 97 2.14 -8.92 9.44
N PRO A 98 2.63 -9.86 10.27
CA PRO A 98 3.59 -10.91 9.95
C PRO A 98 2.97 -11.90 8.95
N ALA A 99 3.76 -12.51 8.07
CA ALA A 99 3.30 -13.43 7.02
C ALA A 99 2.47 -14.60 7.58
N HIS A 100 1.16 -14.42 7.67
CA HIS A 100 0.25 -15.42 8.18
C HIS A 100 -0.79 -15.69 7.09
N TYR A 101 -0.82 -16.95 6.65
CA TYR A 101 -1.87 -17.58 5.81
C TYR A 101 -1.81 -17.39 4.29
N ASN A 102 -1.25 -16.30 3.75
CA ASN A 102 -1.10 -16.16 2.30
C ASN A 102 0.27 -16.66 1.83
N TYR A 103 0.32 -17.30 0.66
CA TYR A 103 1.58 -17.63 0.00
C TYR A 103 2.23 -16.38 -0.59
N TRP A 104 1.40 -15.40 -0.92
CA TRP A 104 1.81 -14.14 -1.51
C TRP A 104 0.72 -13.10 -1.32
N THR A 105 1.13 -11.89 -0.93
CA THR A 105 0.30 -10.69 -0.86
C THR A 105 1.13 -9.52 -1.39
N GLU A 106 0.58 -8.79 -2.35
CA GLU A 106 1.10 -7.51 -2.79
C GLU A 106 -0.03 -6.50 -2.87
N GLY A 107 0.27 -5.25 -2.57
CA GLY A 107 -0.70 -4.18 -2.74
C GLY A 107 -0.03 -2.83 -2.93
N TYR A 108 -0.81 -1.85 -3.37
CA TYR A 108 -0.39 -0.46 -3.40
C TYR A 108 -1.57 0.48 -3.15
N PHE A 109 -1.27 1.65 -2.57
CA PHE A 109 -2.15 2.81 -2.64
C PHE A 109 -1.85 3.58 -3.92
N GLY A 110 -2.85 3.71 -4.79
CA GLY A 110 -2.80 4.60 -5.95
C GLY A 110 -3.34 5.98 -5.58
N VAL A 111 -2.73 7.03 -6.15
CA VAL A 111 -3.33 8.36 -6.17
C VAL A 111 -3.98 8.52 -7.53
N GLU A 112 -5.30 8.48 -7.60
CA GLU A 112 -5.98 8.86 -8.83
C GLU A 112 -5.88 10.39 -8.98
N VAL A 113 -5.71 10.87 -10.22
CA VAL A 113 -5.52 12.29 -10.58
C VAL A 113 -6.68 13.20 -10.11
N VAL A 114 -7.75 12.59 -9.60
CA VAL A 114 -8.97 13.23 -9.10
C VAL A 114 -9.27 12.75 -7.68
N ALA A 115 -8.49 13.21 -6.70
CA ALA A 115 -8.73 13.18 -5.23
C ALA A 115 -9.04 11.84 -4.53
N ASN A 116 -9.33 10.76 -5.24
CA ASN A 116 -9.62 9.47 -4.67
C ASN A 116 -8.32 8.70 -4.45
N THR A 117 -7.98 8.46 -3.19
CA THR A 117 -6.96 7.46 -2.89
C THR A 117 -7.60 6.10 -3.15
N ILE A 118 -7.04 5.34 -4.08
CA ILE A 118 -7.47 3.98 -4.38
C ILE A 118 -6.55 2.99 -3.68
N LEU A 119 -7.12 1.90 -3.20
CA LEU A 119 -6.40 0.77 -2.64
C LEU A 119 -6.51 -0.38 -3.62
N TYR A 120 -5.40 -1.07 -3.89
CA TYR A 120 -5.35 -2.33 -4.61
C TYR A 120 -4.53 -3.35 -3.84
N ILE A 121 -5.09 -4.53 -3.61
CA ILE A 121 -4.39 -5.65 -2.96
C ILE A 121 -4.73 -6.94 -3.72
N GLU A 122 -3.71 -7.74 -4.02
CA GLU A 122 -3.87 -9.11 -4.48
C GLU A 122 -3.29 -10.08 -3.46
N THR A 123 -4.01 -11.16 -3.22
CA THR A 123 -3.52 -12.28 -2.43
C THR A 123 -3.71 -13.60 -3.14
N THR A 124 -2.79 -14.51 -2.87
CA THR A 124 -2.89 -15.92 -3.27
C THR A 124 -2.63 -16.80 -2.06
N SER A 125 -3.55 -17.75 -1.81
CA SER A 125 -3.43 -18.75 -0.76
C SER A 125 -3.95 -20.11 -1.23
N GLY A 126 -3.74 -21.17 -0.44
CA GLY A 126 -4.33 -22.48 -0.70
C GLY A 126 -3.40 -23.67 -0.46
N SER A 127 -3.40 -24.62 -1.38
CA SER A 127 -2.58 -25.83 -1.40
C SER A 127 -2.33 -26.26 -2.85
N PRO A 128 -1.49 -27.28 -3.12
CA PRO A 128 -1.29 -27.80 -4.48
C PRO A 128 -2.57 -28.31 -5.17
N PHE A 129 -3.64 -28.60 -4.41
CA PHE A 129 -4.91 -29.11 -4.94
C PHE A 129 -6.04 -28.07 -4.92
N GLN A 130 -5.80 -26.88 -4.37
CA GLN A 130 -6.78 -25.81 -4.33
C GLN A 130 -6.08 -24.48 -4.22
N GLN A 131 -6.35 -23.56 -5.14
CA GLN A 131 -5.82 -22.20 -5.08
C GLN A 131 -6.97 -21.22 -4.87
N THR A 132 -6.78 -20.23 -4.00
CA THR A 132 -7.66 -19.09 -3.82
C THR A 132 -6.91 -17.83 -4.17
N ASN A 133 -7.42 -17.10 -5.15
CA ASN A 133 -6.94 -15.77 -5.53
C ASN A 133 -7.96 -14.74 -5.09
N GLN A 134 -7.49 -13.65 -4.48
CA GLN A 134 -8.35 -12.56 -4.04
C GLN A 134 -7.79 -11.25 -4.57
N THR A 135 -8.69 -10.37 -5.02
CA THR A 135 -8.38 -8.99 -5.38
C THR A 135 -9.28 -8.10 -4.56
N ILE A 136 -8.69 -7.20 -3.78
CA ILE A 136 -9.40 -6.19 -2.99
C ILE A 136 -9.12 -4.83 -3.62
N ASN A 137 -10.18 -4.13 -3.97
CA ASN A 137 -10.14 -2.72 -4.34
C ASN A 137 -10.78 -1.91 -3.22
N GLY A 138 -10.26 -0.73 -2.94
CA GLY A 138 -10.85 0.20 -1.99
C GLY A 138 -10.87 1.63 -2.51
N GLN A 139 -11.89 2.38 -2.11
CA GLN A 139 -12.00 3.82 -2.31
C GLN A 139 -12.25 4.50 -0.96
N LYS A 140 -11.46 5.54 -0.67
CA LYS A 140 -11.64 6.33 0.55
C LYS A 140 -12.97 7.11 0.50
N ILE A 141 -13.72 7.10 1.59
CA ILE A 141 -14.96 7.86 1.78
C ILE A 141 -14.59 9.19 2.46
N GLU A 142 -15.02 10.32 1.88
CA GLU A 142 -14.82 11.66 2.44
C GLU A 142 -15.68 11.95 3.68
#